data_AF-H1VUD6-F1
#
_entry.id   AF-H1VUD6-F1
#
_cell.length_a   1.000
_cell.length_b   1.000
_cell.length_c   1.000
_cell.angle_alpha   90.00
_cell.angle_beta   90.00
_cell.angle_gamma   90.00
#
_symmetry.space_group_name_H-M   'P 1'
#
loop_
_entity.id
_entity.type
_entity.pdbx_description
1 polymer ?
#
loop_
_entity_poly.entity_id
_entity_poly.type
_entity_poly.pdbx_seq_one_letter_code
_entity_poly.pdbx_strand_id
1 'polypeptide(L)'
;MATDKPIVASGADVGDGVRRRAVPQGQSVPLTAAPEVDDKKQLVKKESSFLDQWEVVIAPIIFTAVAIFTRLWRIGLSDIVTWDEAHFGKFGSHYIKHEYYFDVHPPLGKMLVGLSGVLAGYNGSFEFKSGEKYPEDVDYTFMRAFNALFGILCIPMAYFTARELKLRRPAVWLVTLMVLCENSYTTISRFILLDSMLLFGTVATVLCWAKFHNQRYSAFEPEWFFWLFMTGLSIGCVCSVKLVGLFVTALVGLYTIEDLWNKFGDTKMPVTTLGAHVVTRVVGLIIVPFLVYMLSFALHFAILDQTGPGDAQMSSLFQANLKGTEVGRNSPLEIAYGSRATIKNMGYGGGLLHSHVQTYPED
;
A
#
# COMPACT_ATOMS: atom_id res chain seq x y z
N MET A 1 -51.42 46.82 47.02
CA MET A 1 -50.97 47.17 45.66
C MET A 1 -49.46 47.00 45.59
N ALA A 2 -48.99 46.14 44.67
CA ALA A 2 -47.63 45.95 44.14
C ALA A 2 -46.46 45.74 45.14
N THR A 3 -46.08 44.51 45.50
CA THR A 3 -45.15 43.53 44.86
C THR A 3 -43.68 43.96 44.79
N ASP A 4 -42.86 43.20 45.53
CA ASP A 4 -41.41 43.29 45.69
C ASP A 4 -40.58 42.97 44.42
N LYS A 5 -39.38 43.57 44.38
CA LYS A 5 -38.42 43.74 43.27
C LYS A 5 -37.63 42.48 42.85
N PRO A 6 -36.97 42.55 41.68
CA PRO A 6 -35.53 42.25 41.66
C PRO A 6 -34.65 43.24 40.85
N ILE A 7 -33.35 43.07 41.09
CA ILE A 7 -32.18 43.92 40.78
C ILE A 7 -31.72 43.77 39.32
N VAL A 8 -31.20 44.86 38.72
CA VAL A 8 -30.47 44.87 37.44
C VAL A 8 -29.08 45.49 37.67
N ALA A 9 -28.03 44.82 37.19
CA ALA A 9 -26.63 45.28 37.25
C ALA A 9 -26.16 45.83 35.90
N SER A 10 -25.60 47.04 35.96
CA SER A 10 -24.56 47.71 35.13
C SER A 10 -24.23 47.13 33.75
N GLY A 11 -24.18 47.87 32.65
CA GLY A 11 -24.13 49.32 32.45
C GLY A 11 -23.47 49.56 31.08
N ALA A 12 -24.27 49.95 30.09
CA ALA A 12 -23.84 50.26 28.73
C ALA A 12 -23.71 51.78 28.56
N ASP A 13 -22.62 52.20 27.88
CA ASP A 13 -22.35 53.43 27.09
C ASP A 13 -22.85 54.80 27.65
N VAL A 14 -22.20 55.94 27.42
CA VAL A 14 -21.98 56.62 26.13
C VAL A 14 -20.90 57.69 26.35
N GLY A 15 -20.02 57.89 25.37
CA GLY A 15 -18.95 58.88 25.40
C GLY A 15 -19.40 60.35 25.35
N ASP A 16 -18.46 61.27 25.59
CA ASP A 16 -17.90 62.20 24.59
C ASP A 16 -16.93 63.20 25.27
N GLY A 17 -15.94 63.71 24.53
CA GLY A 17 -15.46 65.09 24.71
C GLY A 17 -14.29 65.43 25.66
N VAL A 18 -13.10 65.55 25.05
CA VAL A 18 -12.05 66.58 25.26
C VAL A 18 -11.19 66.56 26.54
N ARG A 19 -9.89 66.26 26.39
CA ARG A 19 -8.79 66.92 27.15
C ARG A 19 -7.53 67.14 26.30
N ARG A 20 -6.99 68.36 26.42
CA ARG A 20 -5.97 69.03 25.59
C ARG A 20 -4.56 68.43 25.70
N ARG A 21 -3.79 68.51 24.61
CA ARG A 21 -2.36 68.13 24.51
C ARG A 21 -1.47 69.35 24.72
N ALA A 22 -0.47 69.26 25.60
CA ALA A 22 0.54 70.30 25.80
C ALA A 22 1.77 70.03 24.91
N VAL A 23 2.27 71.07 24.24
CA VAL A 23 3.49 71.05 23.41
C VAL A 23 4.55 71.91 24.09
N PRO A 24 5.77 71.41 24.34
CA PRO A 24 6.92 72.26 24.58
C PRO A 24 7.62 72.58 23.26
N GLN A 25 7.83 73.88 23.01
CA GLN A 25 8.66 74.40 21.93
C GLN A 25 10.15 74.24 22.26
N GLY A 26 10.91 73.77 21.26
CA GLY A 26 12.20 74.34 20.88
C GLY A 26 13.45 73.77 21.53
N GLN A 27 14.14 72.89 20.80
CA GLN A 27 15.61 72.97 20.63
C GLN A 27 16.05 72.22 19.36
N SER A 28 16.75 72.95 18.50
CA SER A 28 17.31 72.53 17.22
C SER A 28 18.58 71.68 17.39
N VAL A 29 18.64 70.52 16.73
CA VAL A 29 19.83 69.64 16.64
C VAL A 29 20.07 69.29 15.15
N PRO A 30 21.33 69.20 14.67
CA PRO A 30 21.67 69.32 13.24
C PRO A 30 21.28 68.10 12.38
N LEU A 31 20.95 68.38 11.11
CA LEU A 31 20.87 67.41 10.01
C LEU A 31 22.24 66.81 9.70
N THR A 32 22.64 65.76 10.42
CA THR A 32 23.58 64.73 9.94
C THR A 32 23.47 63.51 10.83
N ALA A 33 22.50 62.64 10.53
CA ALA A 33 22.59 61.23 10.87
C ALA A 33 22.55 60.49 9.54
N ALA A 34 23.73 60.02 9.11
CA ALA A 34 23.83 59.06 8.03
C ALA A 34 22.96 57.85 8.39
N PRO A 35 22.27 57.21 7.43
CA PRO A 35 21.68 55.92 7.71
C PRO A 35 22.84 54.97 8.04
N GLU A 36 22.85 54.45 9.27
CA GLU A 36 23.59 53.21 9.54
C GLU A 36 23.10 52.21 8.51
N VAL A 37 23.97 51.88 7.57
CA VAL A 37 23.79 50.73 6.71
C VAL A 37 23.77 49.55 7.66
N ASP A 38 22.56 49.05 7.93
CA ASP A 38 22.34 47.78 8.60
C ASP A 38 23.12 46.75 7.78
N ASP A 39 24.31 46.44 8.28
CA ASP A 39 25.29 45.60 7.63
C ASP A 39 24.57 44.30 7.33
N LYS A 40 24.34 44.10 6.02
CA LYS A 40 23.81 42.88 5.47
C LYS A 40 24.45 41.74 6.23
N LYS A 41 23.66 41.01 7.02
CA LYS A 41 23.82 39.57 7.16
C LYS A 41 23.75 39.01 5.74
N GLN A 42 24.83 39.16 4.99
CA GLN A 42 25.19 38.28 3.91
C GLN A 42 25.26 36.93 4.60
N LEU A 43 24.15 36.21 4.52
CA LEU A 43 24.10 34.77 4.72
C LEU A 43 25.18 34.23 3.80
N VAL A 44 26.38 34.03 4.34
CA VAL A 44 27.47 33.32 3.69
C VAL A 44 26.81 32.05 3.18
N LYS A 45 26.66 31.92 1.86
CA LYS A 45 26.25 30.67 1.23
C LYS A 45 27.32 29.68 1.68
N LYS A 46 27.01 28.92 2.73
CA LYS A 46 27.85 27.85 3.21
C LYS A 46 28.03 26.93 2.02
N GLU A 47 29.22 26.92 1.42
CA GLU A 47 29.53 26.03 0.32
C GLU A 47 29.11 24.63 0.76
N SER A 48 28.22 24.02 0.00
CA SER A 48 27.75 22.68 0.30
C SER A 48 28.98 21.78 0.29
N SER A 49 29.38 21.30 1.47
CA SER A 49 30.46 20.31 1.61
C SER A 49 30.20 19.15 0.64
N PHE A 50 31.25 18.51 0.14
CA PHE A 50 31.13 17.30 -0.69
C PHE A 50 30.18 16.28 -0.06
N LEU A 51 30.24 16.13 1.27
CA LEU A 51 29.34 15.24 2.04
C LEU A 51 27.86 15.65 1.96
N ASP A 52 27.55 16.95 1.84
CA ASP A 52 26.18 17.46 1.70
C ASP A 52 25.58 17.18 0.33
N GLN A 53 26.41 17.05 -0.71
CA GLN A 53 25.96 16.72 -2.07
C GLN A 53 25.76 15.20 -2.23
N TRP A 54 26.65 14.40 -1.63
CA TRP A 54 26.61 12.94 -1.71
C TRP A 54 25.72 12.27 -0.65
N GLU A 55 25.19 13.02 0.31
CA GLU A 55 24.28 12.51 1.36
C GLU A 55 23.09 11.73 0.80
N VAL A 56 22.54 12.16 -0.34
CA VAL A 56 21.40 11.52 -1.02
C VAL A 56 21.73 10.09 -1.47
N VAL A 57 23.01 9.78 -1.66
CA VAL A 57 23.49 8.45 -2.07
C VAL A 57 24.03 7.70 -0.86
N ILE A 58 24.87 8.34 -0.05
CA ILE A 58 25.55 7.72 1.08
C ILE A 58 24.56 7.33 2.18
N ALA A 59 23.63 8.19 2.56
CA ALA A 59 22.72 7.92 3.67
C ALA A 59 21.80 6.72 3.38
N PRO A 60 21.11 6.61 2.22
CA PRO A 60 20.33 5.43 1.89
C PRO A 60 21.14 4.14 1.84
N ILE A 61 22.39 4.17 1.36
CA ILE A 61 23.27 2.99 1.34
C ILE A 61 23.55 2.52 2.78
N ILE A 62 23.90 3.45 3.67
CA ILE A 62 24.15 3.12 5.09
C ILE A 62 22.89 2.56 5.73
N PHE A 63 21.73 3.22 5.58
CA PHE A 63 20.48 2.73 6.14
C PHE A 63 20.08 1.36 5.56
N THR A 64 20.35 1.11 4.28
CA THR A 64 20.10 -0.19 3.64
C THR A 64 21.03 -1.26 4.19
N ALA A 65 22.32 -0.96 4.40
CA ALA A 65 23.26 -1.90 5.02
C ALA A 65 22.83 -2.28 6.44
N VAL A 66 22.38 -1.31 7.24
CA VAL A 66 21.84 -1.57 8.58
C VAL A 66 20.52 -2.35 8.48
N ALA A 67 19.65 -2.06 7.49
CA ALA A 67 18.41 -2.80 7.27
C ALA A 67 18.64 -4.27 6.90
N ILE A 68 19.65 -4.55 6.06
CA ILE A 68 20.10 -5.90 5.72
C ILE A 68 20.52 -6.62 6.99
N PHE A 69 21.36 -5.97 7.81
CA PHE A 69 21.80 -6.54 9.08
C PHE A 69 20.62 -6.84 10.00
N THR A 70 19.74 -5.87 10.27
CA THR A 70 18.64 -6.06 11.24
C THR A 70 17.62 -7.09 10.81
N ARG A 71 17.34 -7.21 9.50
CA ARG A 71 16.33 -8.14 8.98
C ARG A 71 16.87 -9.54 8.69
N LEU A 72 18.12 -9.67 8.26
CA LEU A 72 18.71 -10.98 7.96
C LEU A 72 19.47 -11.59 9.14
N TRP A 73 19.71 -10.83 10.22
CA TRP A 73 20.43 -11.35 11.40
C TRP A 73 19.74 -12.58 11.98
N ARG A 74 20.40 -13.73 11.86
CA ARG A 74 19.92 -15.03 12.36
C ARG A 74 18.51 -15.38 11.84
N ILE A 75 18.23 -15.12 10.57
CA ILE A 75 16.90 -15.36 9.98
C ILE A 75 16.49 -16.85 9.96
N GLY A 76 17.46 -17.76 9.88
CA GLY A 76 17.24 -19.21 9.97
C GLY A 76 17.19 -19.80 11.38
N LEU A 77 17.29 -18.99 12.44
CA LEU A 77 17.44 -19.50 13.83
C LEU A 77 16.23 -20.31 14.31
N SER A 78 15.02 -19.91 13.91
CA SER A 78 13.81 -20.66 14.21
C SER A 78 13.57 -21.66 13.09
N ASP A 79 13.77 -22.94 13.37
CA ASP A 79 13.59 -24.06 12.44
C ASP A 79 12.16 -24.59 12.40
N ILE A 80 11.19 -23.82 12.93
CA ILE A 80 9.77 -24.18 12.97
C ILE A 80 8.91 -23.23 12.15
N VAL A 81 7.83 -23.76 11.59
CA VAL A 81 6.78 -22.99 10.93
C VAL A 81 6.08 -22.13 11.97
N THR A 82 6.17 -20.81 11.81
CA THR A 82 5.67 -19.86 12.81
C THR A 82 4.49 -19.05 12.27
N TRP A 83 3.43 -18.89 13.05
CA TRP A 83 2.28 -18.02 12.72
C TRP A 83 1.68 -18.37 11.33
N ASP A 84 1.36 -17.35 10.53
CA ASP A 84 0.79 -17.45 9.19
C ASP A 84 1.77 -17.95 8.11
N GLU A 85 3.03 -18.31 8.46
CA GLU A 85 3.88 -19.08 7.55
C GLU A 85 3.21 -20.41 7.15
N ALA A 86 2.41 -20.98 8.07
CA ALA A 86 1.61 -22.16 7.80
C ALA A 86 0.66 -21.96 6.61
N HIS A 87 -0.01 -20.81 6.56
CA HIS A 87 -0.96 -20.48 5.49
C HIS A 87 -0.22 -20.10 4.19
N PHE A 88 0.67 -19.12 4.24
CA PHE A 88 1.29 -18.59 3.02
C PHE A 88 2.32 -19.53 2.41
N GLY A 89 3.05 -20.31 3.22
CA GLY A 89 3.92 -21.38 2.73
C GLY A 89 3.13 -22.51 2.06
N LYS A 90 1.97 -22.88 2.63
CA LYS A 90 1.04 -23.83 1.99
C LYS A 90 0.53 -23.32 0.66
N PHE A 91 0.11 -22.05 0.58
CA PHE A 91 -0.31 -21.46 -0.68
C PHE A 91 0.82 -21.37 -1.72
N GLY A 92 2.04 -21.04 -1.30
CA GLY A 92 3.22 -21.10 -2.15
C GLY A 92 3.46 -22.51 -2.72
N SER A 93 3.25 -23.54 -1.90
CA SER A 93 3.36 -24.95 -2.33
C SER A 93 2.33 -25.32 -3.40
N HIS A 94 1.10 -24.81 -3.31
CA HIS A 94 0.08 -25.04 -4.34
C HIS A 94 0.45 -24.42 -5.70
N TYR A 95 1.12 -23.27 -5.73
CA TYR A 95 1.65 -22.71 -7.01
C TYR A 95 2.72 -23.59 -7.63
N ILE A 96 3.58 -24.21 -6.82
CA ILE A 96 4.63 -25.12 -7.31
C ILE A 96 4.02 -26.42 -7.82
N LYS A 97 2.97 -26.92 -7.15
CA LYS A 97 2.24 -28.13 -7.56
C LYS A 97 1.23 -27.89 -8.69
N HIS A 98 0.97 -26.64 -9.05
CA HIS A 98 -0.08 -26.24 -9.98
C HIS A 98 -1.50 -26.63 -9.53
N GLU A 99 -1.72 -26.83 -8.23
CA GLU A 99 -3.00 -27.27 -7.65
C GLU A 99 -3.89 -26.07 -7.30
N TYR A 100 -5.14 -26.08 -7.78
CA TYR A 100 -6.08 -25.03 -7.48
C TYR A 100 -6.46 -24.98 -5.99
N TYR A 101 -6.39 -23.78 -5.40
CA TYR A 101 -6.83 -23.50 -4.04
C TYR A 101 -7.62 -22.19 -3.99
N PHE A 102 -8.42 -22.03 -2.95
CA PHE A 102 -9.18 -20.81 -2.72
C PHE A 102 -8.65 -20.08 -1.49
N ASP A 103 -8.51 -18.76 -1.58
CA ASP A 103 -8.16 -17.88 -0.46
C ASP A 103 -8.82 -16.50 -0.61
N VAL A 104 -8.98 -15.82 0.53
CA VAL A 104 -9.59 -14.50 0.64
C VAL A 104 -8.73 -13.36 0.03
N HIS A 105 -7.41 -13.52 -0.01
CA HIS A 105 -6.51 -12.49 -0.51
C HIS A 105 -6.24 -12.64 -2.01
N PRO A 106 -6.02 -11.53 -2.73
CA PRO A 106 -5.52 -11.57 -4.10
C PRO A 106 -4.19 -12.34 -4.26
N PRO A 107 -3.84 -12.77 -5.49
CA PRO A 107 -2.84 -13.83 -5.68
C PRO A 107 -1.39 -13.35 -5.72
N LEU A 108 -1.10 -12.07 -6.02
CA LEU A 108 0.27 -11.62 -6.33
C LEU A 108 1.26 -11.92 -5.20
N GLY A 109 0.88 -11.64 -3.95
CA GLY A 109 1.76 -11.90 -2.80
C GLY A 109 2.08 -13.38 -2.65
N LYS A 110 1.09 -14.26 -2.89
CA LYS A 110 1.28 -15.71 -2.77
C LYS A 110 2.01 -16.30 -3.97
N MET A 111 1.83 -15.74 -5.16
CA MET A 111 2.64 -16.08 -6.33
C MET A 111 4.12 -15.73 -6.09
N LEU A 112 4.41 -14.61 -5.44
CA LEU A 112 5.78 -14.25 -5.05
C LEU A 112 6.34 -15.19 -3.97
N VAL A 113 5.52 -15.68 -3.04
CA VAL A 113 5.92 -16.75 -2.11
C VAL A 113 6.16 -18.07 -2.84
N GLY A 114 5.35 -18.43 -3.84
CA GLY A 114 5.60 -19.58 -4.70
C GLY A 114 6.92 -19.45 -5.47
N LEU A 115 7.19 -18.26 -6.02
CA LEU A 115 8.44 -17.92 -6.70
C LEU A 115 9.64 -18.07 -5.76
N SER A 116 9.53 -17.62 -4.51
CA SER A 116 10.63 -17.78 -3.54
C SER A 116 10.92 -19.26 -3.26
N GLY A 117 9.90 -20.12 -3.29
CA GLY A 117 10.09 -21.57 -3.20
C GLY A 117 10.77 -22.19 -4.41
N VAL A 118 10.38 -21.80 -5.62
CA VAL A 118 11.05 -22.25 -6.85
C VAL A 118 12.53 -21.84 -6.84
N LEU A 119 12.83 -20.60 -6.44
CA LEU A 119 14.20 -20.10 -6.31
C LEU A 119 15.00 -20.79 -5.19
N ALA A 120 14.33 -21.26 -4.14
CA ALA A 120 14.92 -22.07 -3.07
C ALA A 120 15.15 -23.55 -3.47
N GLY A 121 14.75 -23.97 -4.68
CA GLY A 121 14.81 -25.37 -5.11
C GLY A 121 13.74 -26.26 -4.47
N TYR A 122 12.71 -25.68 -3.86
CA TYR A 122 11.62 -26.39 -3.22
C TYR A 122 10.59 -26.91 -4.24
N ASN A 123 10.13 -28.15 -4.07
CA ASN A 123 9.23 -28.84 -5.00
C ASN A 123 7.75 -28.87 -4.56
N GLY A 124 7.39 -28.20 -3.46
CA GLY A 124 6.01 -28.18 -2.95
C GLY A 124 5.65 -29.37 -2.05
N SER A 125 6.54 -30.33 -1.80
CA SER A 125 6.23 -31.59 -1.08
C SER A 125 5.82 -31.39 0.38
N PHE A 126 6.41 -30.40 1.06
CA PHE A 126 6.26 -30.16 2.49
C PHE A 126 4.92 -29.51 2.82
N GLU A 127 4.22 -30.08 3.79
CA GLU A 127 2.98 -29.51 4.31
C GLU A 127 3.31 -28.54 5.45
N PHE A 128 3.11 -27.24 5.23
CA PHE A 128 3.41 -26.20 6.21
C PHE A 128 2.41 -26.22 7.39
N LYS A 129 2.57 -27.15 8.33
CA LYS A 129 1.77 -27.20 9.57
C LYS A 129 2.37 -26.30 10.63
N SER A 130 1.49 -25.63 11.39
CA SER A 130 1.91 -24.74 12.47
C SER A 130 2.71 -25.49 13.54
N GLY A 131 3.89 -24.97 13.88
CA GLY A 131 4.78 -25.56 14.89
C GLY A 131 5.59 -26.77 14.42
N GLU A 132 5.42 -27.22 13.17
CA GLU A 132 6.23 -28.30 12.62
C GLU A 132 7.64 -27.81 12.25
N LYS A 133 8.63 -28.70 12.39
CA LYS A 133 10.01 -28.41 12.01
C LYS A 133 10.17 -28.49 10.50
N TYR A 134 10.94 -27.56 9.95
CA TYR A 134 11.33 -27.63 8.55
C TYR A 134 12.25 -28.84 8.31
N PRO A 135 12.00 -29.64 7.27
CA PRO A 135 12.91 -30.70 6.87
C PRO A 135 14.16 -30.13 6.19
N GLU A 136 15.23 -30.91 6.13
CA GLU A 136 16.54 -30.44 5.62
C GLU A 136 16.53 -30.06 4.13
N ASP A 137 15.57 -30.58 3.37
CA ASP A 137 15.40 -30.31 1.93
C ASP A 137 14.67 -28.99 1.63
N VAL A 138 14.08 -28.34 2.64
CA VAL A 138 13.36 -27.07 2.48
C VAL A 138 14.23 -25.91 2.94
N ASP A 139 14.77 -25.13 1.99
CA ASP A 139 15.49 -23.89 2.31
C ASP A 139 14.53 -22.75 2.67
N TYR A 140 13.93 -22.86 3.85
CA TYR A 140 13.07 -21.83 4.45
C TYR A 140 13.86 -20.54 4.76
N THR A 141 15.18 -20.64 4.93
CA THR A 141 16.04 -19.49 5.20
C THR A 141 16.09 -18.57 3.99
N PHE A 142 16.23 -19.13 2.79
CA PHE A 142 16.13 -18.37 1.54
C PHE A 142 14.72 -17.77 1.36
N MET A 143 13.67 -18.55 1.58
CA MET A 143 12.29 -18.05 1.49
C MET A 143 12.03 -16.87 2.43
N ARG A 144 12.53 -16.93 3.67
CA ARG A 144 12.46 -15.82 4.64
C ARG A 144 13.31 -14.63 4.20
N ALA A 145 14.52 -14.86 3.66
CA ALA A 145 15.37 -13.80 3.14
C ALA A 145 14.73 -13.06 1.96
N PHE A 146 14.02 -13.78 1.09
CA PHE A 146 13.24 -13.21 -0.01
C PHE A 146 12.12 -12.28 0.49
N ASN A 147 11.37 -12.69 1.52
CA ASN A 147 10.36 -11.83 2.14
C ASN A 147 11.00 -10.62 2.86
N ALA A 148 12.11 -10.86 3.55
CA ALA A 148 12.87 -9.81 4.23
C ALA A 148 13.42 -8.75 3.26
N LEU A 149 13.69 -9.11 2.00
CA LEU A 149 14.11 -8.17 0.96
C LEU A 149 13.10 -7.02 0.78
N PHE A 150 11.80 -7.31 0.76
CA PHE A 150 10.77 -6.27 0.67
C PHE A 150 10.79 -5.35 1.90
N GLY A 151 11.01 -5.92 3.08
CA GLY A 151 11.23 -5.14 4.31
C GLY A 151 12.50 -4.28 4.26
N ILE A 152 13.59 -4.79 3.67
CA ILE A 152 14.85 -4.05 3.50
C ILE A 152 14.64 -2.87 2.54
N LEU A 153 14.02 -3.10 1.39
CA LEU A 153 13.75 -2.07 0.38
C LEU A 153 12.77 -1.00 0.88
N CYS A 154 11.92 -1.32 1.86
CA CYS A 154 11.05 -0.36 2.51
C CYS A 154 11.83 0.79 3.18
N ILE A 155 13.05 0.55 3.65
CA ILE A 155 13.87 1.55 4.36
C ILE A 155 14.37 2.68 3.45
N PRO A 156 15.11 2.41 2.35
CA PRO A 156 15.51 3.47 1.44
C PRO A 156 14.30 4.15 0.80
N MET A 157 13.20 3.44 0.56
CA MET A 157 11.97 4.08 0.09
C MET A 157 11.40 5.07 1.10
N ALA A 158 11.36 4.74 2.40
CA ALA A 158 10.93 5.68 3.44
C ALA A 158 11.81 6.94 3.48
N TYR A 159 13.13 6.79 3.32
CA TYR A 159 14.05 7.92 3.19
C TYR A 159 13.70 8.81 2.00
N PHE A 160 13.53 8.22 0.80
CA PHE A 160 13.20 8.98 -0.40
C PHE A 160 11.80 9.60 -0.29
N THR A 161 10.83 8.93 0.33
CA THR A 161 9.50 9.49 0.57
C THR A 161 9.58 10.74 1.44
N ALA A 162 10.30 10.68 2.56
CA ALA A 162 10.50 11.83 3.43
C ALA A 162 11.20 13.00 2.72
N ARG A 163 12.14 12.71 1.82
CA ARG A 163 12.79 13.71 0.96
C ARG A 163 11.83 14.36 -0.03
N GLU A 164 11.02 13.55 -0.70
CA GLU A 164 10.03 14.06 -1.65
C GLU A 164 8.94 14.91 -0.97
N LEU A 165 8.63 14.63 0.30
CA LEU A 165 7.77 15.47 1.12
C LEU A 165 8.45 16.78 1.60
N LYS A 166 9.68 17.07 1.13
CA LYS A 166 10.45 18.29 1.44
C LYS A 166 10.72 18.49 2.93
N LEU A 167 10.83 17.39 3.69
CA LEU A 167 11.21 17.46 5.10
C LEU A 167 12.67 17.90 5.27
N ARG A 168 12.97 18.55 6.40
CA ARG A 168 14.34 18.95 6.75
C ARG A 168 15.22 17.70 6.91
N ARG A 169 16.52 17.81 6.60
CA ARG A 169 17.47 16.67 6.66
C ARG A 169 17.39 15.86 7.97
N PRO A 170 17.40 16.48 9.18
CA PRO A 170 17.27 15.72 10.42
C PRO A 170 15.94 14.97 10.54
N ALA A 171 14.85 15.53 10.01
CA ALA A 171 13.55 14.88 10.00
C ALA A 171 13.50 13.70 9.03
N VAL A 172 14.17 13.79 7.87
CA VAL A 172 14.31 12.66 6.93
C VAL A 172 15.03 11.49 7.61
N TRP A 173 16.15 11.77 8.29
CA TRP A 173 16.91 10.74 9.00
C TRP A 173 16.11 10.16 10.16
N LEU A 174 15.39 11.00 10.91
CA LEU A 174 14.52 10.56 12.00
C LEU A 174 13.42 9.61 11.48
N VAL A 175 12.69 9.98 10.42
CA VAL A 175 11.66 9.12 9.82
C VAL A 175 12.27 7.79 9.35
N THR A 176 13.43 7.84 8.69
CA THR A 176 14.11 6.63 8.22
C THR A 176 14.53 5.73 9.38
N LEU A 177 15.06 6.31 10.46
CA LEU A 177 15.41 5.60 11.69
C LEU A 177 14.18 5.02 12.40
N MET A 178 13.05 5.74 12.43
CA MET A 178 11.81 5.22 13.00
C MET A 178 11.34 3.97 12.25
N VAL A 179 11.36 3.98 10.92
CA VAL A 179 10.98 2.80 10.11
C VAL A 179 12.01 1.67 10.22
N LEU A 180 13.30 2.01 10.34
CA LEU A 180 14.39 1.03 10.49
C LEU A 180 14.39 0.34 11.85
N CYS A 181 14.18 1.09 12.92
CA CYS A 181 14.24 0.64 14.32
C CYS A 181 12.86 0.27 14.90
N GLU A 182 11.88 0.02 14.03
CA GLU A 182 10.56 -0.47 14.45
C GLU A 182 10.57 -2.00 14.56
N ASN A 183 10.28 -2.51 15.76
CA ASN A 183 10.28 -3.94 16.07
C ASN A 183 9.16 -4.66 15.33
N SER A 184 8.00 -4.02 15.16
CA SER A 184 6.88 -4.62 14.42
C SER A 184 7.27 -4.92 12.97
N TYR A 185 7.86 -3.94 12.27
CA TYR A 185 8.28 -4.10 10.87
C TYR A 185 9.42 -5.09 10.72
N THR A 186 10.36 -5.07 11.65
CA THR A 186 11.47 -6.04 11.67
C THR A 186 10.95 -7.46 11.88
N THR A 187 9.98 -7.66 12.77
CA THR A 187 9.43 -8.99 13.04
C THR A 187 8.62 -9.51 11.86
N ILE A 188 7.69 -8.71 11.33
CA ILE A 188 6.78 -9.17 10.28
C ILE A 188 7.45 -9.38 8.92
N SER A 189 8.57 -8.71 8.66
CA SER A 189 9.33 -8.89 7.42
C SER A 189 10.24 -10.12 7.42
N ARG A 190 10.48 -10.75 8.58
CA ARG A 190 11.42 -11.88 8.72
C ARG A 190 10.82 -13.26 8.45
N PHE A 191 9.50 -13.33 8.32
CA PHE A 191 8.78 -14.57 8.10
C PHE A 191 8.21 -14.63 6.68
N ILE A 192 7.80 -15.81 6.25
CA ILE A 192 7.13 -16.04 4.95
C ILE A 192 5.70 -15.49 5.02
N LEU A 193 5.57 -14.16 4.97
CA LEU A 193 4.32 -13.42 5.12
C LEU A 193 4.13 -12.41 3.99
N LEU A 194 2.89 -12.23 3.55
CA LEU A 194 2.52 -11.23 2.55
C LEU A 194 2.56 -9.79 3.08
N ASP A 195 2.58 -9.59 4.40
CA ASP A 195 2.55 -8.26 5.00
C ASP A 195 3.84 -7.47 4.72
N SER A 196 4.97 -8.16 4.54
CA SER A 196 6.23 -7.55 4.10
C SER A 196 6.10 -6.90 2.71
N MET A 197 5.48 -7.62 1.77
CA MET A 197 5.21 -7.17 0.40
C MET A 197 4.14 -6.08 0.37
N LEU A 198 3.12 -6.20 1.23
CA LEU A 198 2.07 -5.20 1.39
C LEU A 198 2.65 -3.88 1.90
N LEU A 199 3.51 -3.93 2.92
CA LEU A 199 4.16 -2.74 3.49
C LEU A 199 5.07 -2.08 2.45
N PHE A 200 5.86 -2.87 1.74
CA PHE A 200 6.67 -2.40 0.62
C PHE A 200 5.80 -1.71 -0.44
N GLY A 201 4.73 -2.35 -0.92
CA GLY A 201 3.82 -1.79 -1.91
C GLY A 201 3.11 -0.52 -1.43
N THR A 202 2.79 -0.44 -0.14
CA THR A 202 2.17 0.75 0.48
C THR A 202 3.15 1.92 0.47
N VAL A 203 4.38 1.72 0.94
CA VAL A 203 5.41 2.78 0.95
C VAL A 203 5.82 3.17 -0.47
N ALA A 204 5.92 2.21 -1.39
CA ALA A 204 6.16 2.49 -2.81
C ALA A 204 5.04 3.35 -3.43
N THR A 205 3.78 3.10 -3.07
CA THR A 205 2.64 3.88 -3.57
C THR A 205 2.72 5.32 -3.07
N VAL A 206 3.02 5.52 -1.78
CA VAL A 206 3.19 6.87 -1.20
C VAL A 206 4.40 7.59 -1.81
N LEU A 207 5.51 6.88 -2.07
CA LEU A 207 6.68 7.45 -2.75
C LEU A 207 6.34 7.92 -4.17
N CYS A 208 5.70 7.05 -4.97
CA CYS A 208 5.32 7.38 -6.34
C CYS A 208 4.33 8.55 -6.36
N TRP A 209 3.37 8.56 -5.43
CA TRP A 209 2.46 9.67 -5.25
C TRP A 209 3.18 10.98 -4.87
N ALA A 210 4.14 10.95 -3.94
CA ALA A 210 4.89 12.14 -3.54
C ALA A 210 5.72 12.71 -4.71
N LYS A 211 6.34 11.83 -5.52
CA LYS A 211 7.03 12.21 -6.76
C LYS A 211 6.06 12.84 -7.78
N PHE A 212 4.89 12.23 -7.97
CA PHE A 212 3.84 12.76 -8.84
C PHE A 212 3.34 14.14 -8.36
N HIS A 213 3.13 14.31 -7.06
CA HIS A 213 2.73 15.58 -6.45
C HIS A 213 3.77 16.69 -6.65
N ASN A 214 5.06 16.35 -6.61
CA ASN A 214 6.14 17.32 -6.85
C ASN A 214 6.18 17.80 -8.30
N GLN A 215 5.74 16.97 -9.25
CA GLN A 215 5.63 17.32 -10.68
C GLN A 215 4.35 18.07 -11.03
N ARG A 216 3.54 18.50 -10.05
CA ARG A 216 2.25 19.18 -10.31
C ARG A 216 2.35 20.47 -11.12
N TYR A 217 3.49 21.14 -11.09
CA TYR A 217 3.74 22.39 -11.83
C TYR A 217 4.19 22.15 -13.27
N SER A 218 4.66 20.93 -13.57
CA SER A 218 5.13 20.48 -14.88
C SER A 218 4.16 19.42 -15.42
N ALA A 219 2.87 19.76 -15.40
CA ALA A 219 1.81 18.89 -15.87
C ALA A 219 2.01 18.51 -17.35
N PHE A 220 1.70 17.25 -17.68
CA PHE A 220 1.83 16.66 -19.03
C PHE A 220 3.27 16.50 -19.57
N GLU A 221 4.29 16.76 -18.75
CA GLU A 221 5.66 16.38 -19.08
C GLU A 221 5.86 14.85 -18.99
N PRO A 222 6.85 14.28 -19.71
CA PRO A 222 7.13 12.84 -19.66
C PRO A 222 7.37 12.33 -18.24
N GLU A 223 8.04 13.11 -17.39
CA GLU A 223 8.28 12.76 -15.99
C GLU A 223 6.97 12.69 -15.19
N TRP A 224 6.02 13.59 -15.44
CA TRP A 224 4.72 13.59 -14.79
C TRP A 224 3.92 12.33 -15.16
N PHE A 225 3.94 11.95 -16.44
CA PHE A 225 3.32 10.71 -16.92
C PHE A 225 3.99 9.46 -16.36
N PHE A 226 5.32 9.45 -16.28
CA PHE A 226 6.07 8.35 -15.69
C PHE A 226 5.65 8.11 -14.23
N TRP A 227 5.61 9.15 -13.40
CA TRP A 227 5.22 9.00 -12.00
C TRP A 227 3.73 8.70 -11.82
N LEU A 228 2.86 9.20 -12.70
CA LEU A 228 1.45 8.82 -12.72
C LEU A 228 1.28 7.32 -13.01
N PHE A 229 1.95 6.83 -14.05
CA PHE A 229 1.94 5.41 -14.41
C PHE A 229 2.53 4.53 -13.30
N MET A 230 3.66 4.92 -12.73
CA MET A 230 4.29 4.19 -11.61
C MET A 230 3.40 4.18 -10.36
N THR A 231 2.67 5.27 -10.08
CA THR A 231 1.66 5.30 -9.01
C THR A 231 0.55 4.28 -9.28
N GLY A 232 0.03 4.25 -10.51
CA GLY A 232 -0.96 3.26 -10.95
C GLY A 232 -0.49 1.82 -10.84
N LEU A 233 0.72 1.55 -11.32
CA LEU A 233 1.35 0.23 -11.23
C LEU A 233 1.51 -0.20 -9.77
N SER A 234 1.98 0.69 -8.90
CA SER A 234 2.15 0.42 -7.48
C SER A 234 0.81 0.15 -6.77
N ILE A 235 -0.24 0.92 -7.09
CA ILE A 235 -1.61 0.68 -6.61
C ILE A 235 -2.11 -0.71 -7.05
N GLY A 236 -1.90 -1.05 -8.33
CA GLY A 236 -2.26 -2.36 -8.86
C GLY A 236 -1.56 -3.49 -8.12
N CYS A 237 -0.25 -3.37 -7.91
CA CYS A 237 0.55 -4.35 -7.18
C CYS A 237 0.09 -4.49 -5.71
N VAL A 238 -0.09 -3.40 -4.97
CA VAL A 238 -0.47 -3.45 -3.55
C VAL A 238 -1.87 -4.05 -3.35
N CYS A 239 -2.85 -3.67 -4.20
CA CYS A 239 -4.17 -4.27 -4.20
C CYS A 239 -4.16 -5.75 -4.58
N SER A 240 -3.22 -6.16 -5.45
CA SER A 240 -3.05 -7.56 -5.86
C SER A 240 -2.33 -8.43 -4.82
N VAL A 241 -1.72 -7.81 -3.79
CA VAL A 241 -1.17 -8.53 -2.62
C VAL A 241 -2.25 -8.73 -1.55
N LYS A 242 -2.94 -7.66 -1.15
CA LYS A 242 -4.01 -7.70 -0.14
C LYS A 242 -5.02 -6.58 -0.42
N LEU A 243 -6.31 -6.84 -0.24
CA LEU A 243 -7.37 -5.84 -0.45
C LEU A 243 -7.27 -4.65 0.52
N VAL A 244 -6.55 -4.77 1.63
CA VAL A 244 -6.22 -3.64 2.52
C VAL A 244 -5.44 -2.54 1.79
N GLY A 245 -4.76 -2.88 0.68
CA GLY A 245 -4.14 -1.90 -0.23
C GLY A 245 -5.13 -0.86 -0.77
N LEU A 246 -6.44 -1.14 -0.78
CA LEU A 246 -7.47 -0.16 -1.14
C LEU A 246 -7.45 1.08 -0.24
N PHE A 247 -6.94 1.01 0.99
CA PHE A 247 -6.83 2.18 1.87
C PHE A 247 -5.76 3.16 1.39
N VAL A 248 -4.61 2.69 0.89
CA VAL A 248 -3.61 3.60 0.28
C VAL A 248 -4.12 4.12 -1.07
N THR A 249 -4.87 3.30 -1.81
CA THR A 249 -5.57 3.74 -3.02
C THR A 249 -6.57 4.86 -2.72
N ALA A 250 -7.32 4.75 -1.62
CA ALA A 250 -8.25 5.78 -1.18
C ALA A 250 -7.52 7.08 -0.82
N LEU A 251 -6.35 7.01 -0.17
CA LEU A 251 -5.52 8.19 0.10
C LEU A 251 -5.11 8.90 -1.21
N VAL A 252 -4.63 8.16 -2.20
CA VAL A 252 -4.29 8.74 -3.52
C VAL A 252 -5.55 9.26 -4.24
N GLY A 253 -6.67 8.55 -4.13
CA GLY A 253 -7.95 8.94 -4.70
C GLY A 253 -8.50 10.24 -4.12
N LEU A 254 -8.48 10.39 -2.79
CA LEU A 254 -8.90 11.62 -2.10
C LEU A 254 -8.02 12.80 -2.49
N TYR A 255 -6.69 12.62 -2.54
CA TYR A 255 -5.78 13.63 -3.07
C TYR A 255 -6.10 14.00 -4.52
N THR A 256 -6.42 13.00 -5.35
CA THR A 256 -6.74 13.23 -6.77
C THR A 256 -8.03 14.02 -6.93
N ILE A 257 -9.05 13.75 -6.10
CA ILE A 257 -10.30 14.50 -6.06
C ILE A 257 -10.04 15.96 -5.65
N GLU A 258 -9.26 16.18 -4.58
CA GLU A 258 -8.87 17.53 -4.14
C GLU A 258 -8.11 18.29 -5.23
N ASP A 259 -7.13 17.63 -5.87
CA ASP A 259 -6.31 18.24 -6.93
C ASP A 259 -7.14 18.60 -8.18
N LEU A 260 -8.10 17.75 -8.57
CA LEU A 260 -9.04 18.04 -9.65
C LEU A 260 -10.03 19.15 -9.27
N TRP A 261 -10.48 19.18 -8.02
CA TRP A 261 -11.36 20.24 -7.51
C TRP A 261 -10.67 21.61 -7.55
N ASN A 262 -9.41 21.69 -7.12
CA ASN A 262 -8.63 22.91 -7.19
C ASN A 262 -8.40 23.38 -8.65
N LYS A 263 -8.19 22.45 -9.59
CA LYS A 263 -8.05 22.76 -11.02
C LYS A 263 -9.37 23.19 -11.66
N PHE A 264 -10.49 22.63 -11.24
CA PHE A 264 -11.81 23.07 -11.68
C PHE A 264 -12.11 24.51 -11.24
N GLY A 265 -11.62 24.92 -10.07
CA GLY A 265 -11.73 26.30 -9.58
C GLY A 265 -10.79 27.32 -10.26
N ASP A 266 -9.82 26.87 -11.07
CA ASP A 266 -8.89 27.77 -11.75
C ASP A 266 -9.51 28.34 -13.04
N THR A 267 -9.96 29.60 -12.97
CA THR A 267 -10.60 30.32 -14.08
C THR A 267 -9.67 30.59 -15.27
N LYS A 268 -8.35 30.41 -15.11
CA LYS A 268 -7.36 30.59 -16.18
C LYS A 268 -7.13 29.30 -16.98
N MET A 269 -7.57 28.15 -16.48
CA MET A 269 -7.35 26.86 -17.13
C MET A 269 -8.39 26.60 -18.24
N PRO A 270 -7.98 26.27 -19.48
CA PRO A 270 -8.93 25.90 -20.52
C PRO A 270 -9.58 24.54 -20.21
N VAL A 271 -10.86 24.41 -20.53
CA VAL A 271 -11.68 23.20 -20.26
C VAL A 271 -11.08 21.94 -20.90
N THR A 272 -10.43 22.07 -22.06
CA THR A 272 -9.74 20.96 -22.74
C THR A 272 -8.59 20.40 -21.91
N THR A 273 -7.84 21.27 -21.20
CA THR A 273 -6.73 20.86 -20.32
C THR A 273 -7.25 20.20 -19.05
N LEU A 274 -8.35 20.71 -18.49
CA LEU A 274 -9.03 20.05 -17.38
C LEU A 274 -9.54 18.65 -17.78
N GLY A 275 -10.16 18.52 -18.95
CA GLY A 275 -10.58 17.24 -19.51
C GLY A 275 -9.41 16.26 -19.67
N ALA A 276 -8.28 16.73 -20.21
CA ALA A 276 -7.06 15.93 -20.32
C ALA A 276 -6.55 15.48 -18.94
N HIS A 277 -6.59 16.34 -17.92
CA HIS A 277 -6.23 15.99 -16.55
C HIS A 277 -7.11 14.90 -15.94
N VAL A 278 -8.41 14.91 -16.21
CA VAL A 278 -9.34 13.87 -15.77
C VAL A 278 -9.05 12.56 -16.49
N VAL A 279 -8.97 12.56 -17.82
CA VAL A 279 -8.71 11.36 -18.62
C VAL A 279 -7.40 10.70 -18.24
N THR A 280 -6.32 11.47 -18.12
CA THR A 280 -5.00 10.94 -17.74
C THR A 280 -5.01 10.30 -16.35
N ARG A 281 -5.69 10.90 -15.37
CA ARG A 281 -5.85 10.33 -14.02
C ARG A 281 -6.73 9.07 -14.02
N VAL A 282 -7.81 9.04 -14.80
CA VAL A 282 -8.64 7.82 -14.94
C VAL A 282 -7.82 6.68 -15.54
N VAL A 283 -7.04 6.96 -16.59
CA VAL A 283 -6.17 5.94 -17.19
C VAL A 283 -5.10 5.49 -16.20
N GLY A 284 -4.36 6.42 -15.60
CA GLY A 284 -3.23 6.12 -14.72
C GLY A 284 -3.61 5.55 -13.36
N LEU A 285 -4.71 5.97 -12.76
CA LEU A 285 -5.08 5.63 -11.38
C LEU A 285 -6.28 4.69 -11.26
N ILE A 286 -6.94 4.33 -12.37
CA ILE A 286 -8.04 3.35 -12.37
C ILE A 286 -7.75 2.22 -13.36
N ILE A 287 -7.55 2.54 -14.65
CA ILE A 287 -7.38 1.51 -15.68
C ILE A 287 -6.08 0.73 -15.47
N VAL A 288 -4.94 1.40 -15.28
CA VAL A 288 -3.65 0.73 -15.05
C VAL A 288 -3.68 -0.19 -13.82
N PRO A 289 -4.08 0.26 -12.62
CA PRO A 289 -4.21 -0.64 -11.47
C PRO A 289 -5.14 -1.82 -11.71
N PHE A 290 -6.28 -1.60 -12.37
CA PHE A 290 -7.23 -2.65 -12.71
C PHE A 290 -6.61 -3.70 -13.64
N LEU A 291 -5.86 -3.28 -14.66
CA LEU A 291 -5.16 -4.20 -15.57
C LEU A 291 -4.11 -5.03 -14.84
N VAL A 292 -3.36 -4.45 -13.89
CA VAL A 292 -2.38 -5.19 -13.07
C VAL A 292 -3.07 -6.21 -12.17
N TYR A 293 -4.22 -5.85 -11.59
CA TYR A 293 -5.04 -6.75 -10.80
C TYR A 293 -5.57 -7.92 -11.64
N MET A 294 -6.14 -7.62 -12.82
CA MET A 294 -6.61 -8.63 -13.76
C MET A 294 -5.49 -9.54 -14.25
N LEU A 295 -4.31 -8.98 -14.56
CA LEU A 295 -3.11 -9.76 -14.93
C LEU A 295 -2.69 -10.71 -13.80
N SER A 296 -2.74 -10.27 -12.55
CA SER A 296 -2.39 -11.11 -11.40
C SER A 296 -3.34 -12.32 -11.29
N PHE A 297 -4.64 -12.12 -11.52
CA PHE A 297 -5.61 -13.22 -11.58
C PHE A 297 -5.46 -14.10 -12.83
N ALA A 298 -5.17 -13.50 -13.99
CA ALA A 298 -4.90 -14.25 -15.20
C ALA A 298 -3.70 -15.19 -15.02
N LEU A 299 -2.61 -14.72 -14.40
CA LEU A 299 -1.47 -15.54 -14.04
C LEU A 299 -1.83 -16.61 -13.00
N HIS A 300 -2.61 -16.26 -11.97
CA HIS A 300 -3.07 -17.22 -10.97
C HIS A 300 -3.83 -18.41 -11.60
N PHE A 301 -4.80 -18.14 -12.47
CA PHE A 301 -5.56 -19.19 -13.15
C PHE A 301 -4.76 -19.92 -14.23
N ALA A 302 -3.78 -19.28 -14.85
CA ALA A 302 -2.90 -19.92 -15.82
C ALA A 302 -1.88 -20.86 -15.15
N ILE A 303 -1.43 -20.54 -13.94
CA ILE A 303 -0.48 -21.37 -13.19
C ILE A 303 -1.21 -22.53 -12.50
N LEU A 304 -2.37 -22.29 -11.89
CA LEU A 304 -3.12 -23.32 -11.16
C LEU A 304 -4.09 -24.08 -12.07
N ASP A 305 -3.58 -24.99 -12.89
CA ASP A 305 -4.35 -25.72 -13.89
C ASP A 305 -4.76 -27.14 -13.47
N GLN A 306 -4.38 -27.60 -12.26
CA GLN A 306 -4.74 -28.90 -11.70
C GLN A 306 -5.83 -28.81 -10.63
N THR A 307 -6.59 -29.89 -10.48
CA THR A 307 -7.58 -30.06 -9.40
C THR A 307 -6.89 -29.99 -8.04
N GLY A 308 -7.55 -29.42 -7.03
CA GLY A 308 -6.94 -29.16 -5.73
C GLY A 308 -7.98 -28.79 -4.68
N PRO A 309 -7.60 -28.60 -3.41
CA PRO A 309 -8.54 -28.53 -2.28
C PRO A 309 -9.54 -27.36 -2.35
N GLY A 310 -9.31 -26.36 -3.19
CA GLY A 310 -10.21 -25.21 -3.36
C GLY A 310 -11.19 -25.30 -4.52
N ASP A 311 -11.12 -26.34 -5.35
CA ASP A 311 -11.93 -26.45 -6.58
C ASP A 311 -13.44 -26.50 -6.29
N ALA A 312 -13.85 -27.11 -5.18
CA ALA A 312 -15.23 -27.25 -4.73
C ALA A 312 -15.96 -25.90 -4.56
N GLN A 313 -15.22 -24.81 -4.36
CA GLN A 313 -15.77 -23.46 -4.22
C GLN A 313 -16.10 -22.78 -5.55
N MET A 314 -15.63 -23.37 -6.67
CA MET A 314 -15.85 -22.85 -8.01
C MET A 314 -17.09 -23.47 -8.67
N SER A 315 -17.52 -22.88 -9.79
CA SER A 315 -18.58 -23.45 -10.60
C SER A 315 -18.17 -24.81 -11.18
N SER A 316 -19.14 -25.69 -11.44
CA SER A 316 -18.84 -27.01 -12.04
C SER A 316 -18.17 -26.87 -13.42
N LEU A 317 -18.46 -25.80 -14.16
CA LEU A 317 -17.82 -25.52 -15.44
C LEU A 317 -16.33 -25.18 -15.26
N PHE A 318 -15.98 -24.43 -14.23
CA PHE A 318 -14.58 -24.15 -13.90
C PHE A 318 -13.86 -25.45 -13.48
N GLN A 319 -14.48 -26.22 -12.58
CA GLN A 319 -13.95 -27.51 -12.12
C GLN A 319 -13.72 -28.49 -13.27
N ALA A 320 -14.62 -28.52 -14.26
CA ALA A 320 -14.50 -29.39 -15.43
C ALA A 320 -13.32 -29.02 -16.36
N ASN A 321 -12.83 -27.78 -16.29
CA ASN A 321 -11.67 -27.32 -17.08
C ASN A 321 -10.33 -27.60 -16.38
N LEU A 322 -10.32 -28.00 -15.10
CA LEU A 322 -9.09 -28.35 -14.38
C LEU A 322 -8.58 -29.74 -14.78
N LYS A 323 -7.26 -29.89 -14.90
CA LYS A 323 -6.63 -31.19 -15.13
C LYS A 323 -6.78 -32.07 -13.90
N GLY A 324 -7.17 -33.32 -14.11
CA GLY A 324 -7.36 -34.29 -13.01
C GLY A 324 -8.75 -34.29 -12.39
N THR A 325 -9.68 -33.46 -12.89
CA THR A 325 -11.07 -33.42 -12.40
C THR A 325 -11.83 -34.73 -12.71
N GLU A 326 -12.70 -35.12 -11.78
CA GLU A 326 -13.70 -36.17 -11.98
C GLU A 326 -15.04 -35.60 -12.46
N VAL A 327 -15.23 -34.28 -12.33
CA VAL A 327 -16.48 -33.59 -12.66
C VAL A 327 -16.64 -33.54 -14.19
N GLY A 328 -17.67 -34.22 -14.70
CA GLY A 328 -18.05 -34.18 -16.11
C GLY A 328 -17.31 -35.16 -17.02
N ARG A 329 -16.27 -35.85 -16.54
CA ARG A 329 -15.40 -36.71 -17.38
C ARG A 329 -16.12 -37.92 -17.99
N ASN A 330 -17.15 -38.42 -17.30
CA ASN A 330 -17.99 -39.55 -17.73
C ASN A 330 -19.48 -39.19 -17.76
N SER A 331 -19.81 -37.89 -17.77
CA SER A 331 -21.20 -37.45 -17.79
C SER A 331 -21.69 -37.33 -19.23
N PRO A 332 -22.79 -38.01 -19.62
CA PRO A 332 -23.34 -37.87 -20.97
C PRO A 332 -23.86 -36.44 -21.18
N LEU A 333 -23.72 -35.95 -22.42
CA LEU A 333 -24.21 -34.61 -22.81
C LEU A 333 -25.74 -34.51 -22.74
N GLU A 334 -26.41 -35.59 -23.14
CA GLU A 334 -27.87 -35.69 -23.17
C GLU A 334 -28.36 -36.66 -22.08
N ILE A 335 -29.47 -36.30 -21.45
CA ILE A 335 -30.15 -37.12 -20.45
C ILE A 335 -31.44 -37.67 -21.03
N ALA A 336 -31.66 -38.98 -20.89
CA ALA A 336 -32.89 -39.65 -21.30
C ALA A 336 -33.80 -39.92 -20.09
N TYR A 337 -35.08 -40.15 -20.34
CA TYR A 337 -36.01 -40.59 -19.30
C TYR A 337 -35.52 -41.90 -18.65
N GLY A 338 -35.51 -41.95 -17.31
CA GLY A 338 -34.95 -43.07 -16.54
C GLY A 338 -33.45 -42.96 -16.23
N SER A 339 -32.75 -41.93 -16.70
CA SER A 339 -31.35 -41.69 -16.36
C SER A 339 -31.16 -41.33 -14.88
N ARG A 340 -30.09 -41.83 -14.26
CA ARG A 340 -29.67 -41.41 -12.92
C ARG A 340 -28.86 -40.13 -13.04
N ALA A 341 -29.40 -39.02 -12.53
CA ALA A 341 -28.76 -37.72 -12.57
C ALA A 341 -28.57 -37.14 -11.17
N THR A 342 -27.53 -36.33 -11.01
CA THR A 342 -27.30 -35.53 -9.81
C THR A 342 -27.53 -34.07 -10.16
N ILE A 343 -28.51 -33.43 -9.50
CA ILE A 343 -28.92 -32.06 -9.79
C ILE A 343 -28.13 -31.10 -8.87
N LYS A 344 -27.47 -30.10 -9.45
CA LYS A 344 -26.75 -29.06 -8.71
C LYS A 344 -27.45 -27.71 -8.87
N ASN A 345 -27.61 -26.98 -7.77
CA ASN A 345 -28.10 -25.61 -7.81
C ASN A 345 -27.03 -24.67 -8.40
N MET A 346 -27.43 -23.82 -9.35
CA MET A 346 -26.55 -22.81 -9.97
C MET A 346 -26.36 -21.56 -9.10
N GLY A 347 -27.17 -21.38 -8.05
CA GLY A 347 -27.04 -20.26 -7.11
C GLY A 347 -25.74 -20.30 -6.29
N TYR A 348 -25.36 -19.17 -5.72
CA TYR A 348 -24.16 -19.05 -4.88
C TYR A 348 -24.26 -19.96 -3.65
N GLY A 349 -23.24 -20.80 -3.42
CA GLY A 349 -23.26 -21.81 -2.36
C GLY A 349 -24.23 -22.97 -2.60
N GLY A 350 -24.74 -23.11 -3.83
CA GLY A 350 -25.68 -24.16 -4.21
C GLY A 350 -25.11 -25.57 -4.06
N GLY A 351 -25.68 -26.35 -3.15
CA GLY A 351 -25.36 -27.76 -2.98
C GLY A 351 -25.98 -28.67 -4.05
N LEU A 352 -25.70 -29.97 -3.93
CA LEU A 352 -26.38 -31.02 -4.69
C LEU A 352 -27.75 -31.29 -4.06
N LEU A 353 -28.73 -31.65 -4.89
CA LEU A 353 -30.00 -32.18 -4.40
C LEU A 353 -29.72 -33.48 -3.64
N HIS A 354 -29.98 -33.46 -2.34
CA HIS A 354 -29.67 -34.55 -1.41
C HIS A 354 -30.93 -35.03 -0.72
N SER A 355 -31.04 -36.34 -0.54
CA SER A 355 -32.09 -37.01 0.22
C SER A 355 -31.43 -38.10 1.09
N HIS A 356 -31.84 -38.19 2.34
CA HIS A 356 -31.34 -39.13 3.34
C HIS A 356 -32.53 -39.74 4.10
N VAL A 357 -32.28 -40.81 4.87
CA VAL A 357 -33.34 -41.63 5.49
C VAL A 357 -34.02 -40.96 6.68
N GLN A 358 -33.38 -39.95 7.28
CA GLN A 358 -33.91 -39.21 8.42
C GLN A 358 -35.04 -38.28 7.98
N THR A 359 -36.11 -38.27 8.77
CA THR A 359 -37.22 -37.31 8.63
C THR A 359 -36.91 -36.01 9.36
N TYR A 360 -37.63 -34.94 9.03
CA TYR A 360 -37.56 -33.71 9.81
C TYR A 360 -37.99 -33.99 11.26
N PRO A 361 -37.31 -33.42 12.26
CA PRO A 361 -37.82 -33.44 13.62
C PRO A 361 -39.15 -32.68 13.65
N GLU A 362 -40.19 -33.32 14.17
CA GLU A 362 -41.44 -32.66 14.51
C GLU A 362 -41.32 -32.15 15.95
N ASP A 363 -41.59 -30.86 16.18
CA ASP A 363 -41.65 -30.25 17.52
C ASP A 363 -42.86 -30.75 18.33
#